data_AF-A0A7S3PWX4-F1
#
_entry.id   AF-A0A7S3PWX4-F1
#
_cell.length_a   1.000
_cell.length_b   1.000
_cell.length_c   1.000
_cell.angle_alpha   90.00
_cell.angle_beta   90.00
_cell.angle_gamma   90.00
#
_symmetry.space_group_name_H-M   'P 1'
#
loop_
_entity.id
_entity.type
_entity.pdbx_description
1 polymer ?
#
loop_
_entity_poly.entity_id
_entity_poly.type
_entity_poly.pdbx_seq_one_letter_code
_entity_poly.pdbx_strand_id
1 'polypeptide(L)'
;MALNSVRNIVIFFAAVPAAAFQSNLSPPRQQFPGFRPKVTLRAEVSDGDCLVERLDLNSKFGRWRFLQEILEEESSADDVNQVLYRVLKSFYDHPRPLKTRDGKTNPSPTLTENQRLILNKDLLQSRDENNVGFISAMPPSDIDDNSLTLYKNTVDLLEKLQPDPVENEEDFKGSWDILVELYGRESTKAAQKQNDFSWITRSNVVRLLLHYDFLIAFEDGISNES
;
A
#
# COMPACT_ATOMS: atom_id res chain seq x y z
N MET A 1 30.10 -31.34 -20.32
CA MET A 1 28.96 -30.65 -20.95
C MET A 1 27.70 -31.40 -20.59
N ALA A 2 26.89 -30.86 -19.68
CA ALA A 2 25.56 -31.35 -19.37
C ALA A 2 24.73 -30.15 -18.90
N LEU A 3 23.50 -30.08 -19.40
CA LEU A 3 22.68 -28.89 -19.61
C LEU A 3 21.93 -28.42 -18.36
N ASN A 4 21.73 -27.10 -18.32
CA ASN A 4 20.87 -26.35 -17.41
C ASN A 4 19.43 -26.87 -17.43
N SER A 5 18.89 -27.17 -16.25
CA SER A 5 17.48 -27.51 -16.03
C SER A 5 16.77 -26.29 -15.44
N VAL A 6 16.09 -25.54 -16.31
CA VAL A 6 15.21 -24.43 -15.94
C VAL A 6 13.84 -25.02 -15.62
N ARG A 7 13.41 -24.91 -14.35
CA ARG A 7 12.05 -25.28 -13.94
C ARG A 7 11.14 -24.06 -14.10
N ASN A 8 10.38 -24.06 -15.19
CA ASN A 8 9.18 -23.24 -15.34
C ASN A 8 8.11 -23.74 -14.35
N ILE A 9 7.68 -22.88 -13.43
CA ILE A 9 6.47 -23.11 -12.64
C ILE A 9 5.31 -22.54 -13.45
N VAL A 10 4.60 -23.42 -14.15
CA VAL A 10 3.33 -23.13 -14.80
C VAL A 10 2.23 -23.53 -13.82
N ILE A 11 1.52 -22.55 -13.27
CA ILE A 11 0.32 -22.80 -12.46
C ILE A 11 -0.87 -22.86 -13.41
N PHE A 12 -1.38 -24.06 -13.65
CA PHE A 12 -2.67 -24.30 -14.31
C PHE A 12 -3.80 -24.23 -13.28
N PHE A 13 -4.83 -23.42 -13.53
CA PHE A 13 -6.14 -23.61 -12.92
C PHE A 13 -7.22 -23.74 -13.98
N ALA A 14 -8.04 -24.78 -13.80
CA ALA A 14 -9.07 -25.25 -14.69
C ALA A 14 -10.21 -24.23 -14.85
N ALA A 15 -10.64 -24.04 -16.10
CA ALA A 15 -11.82 -23.26 -16.44
C ALA A 15 -13.10 -24.02 -16.10
N VAL A 16 -14.05 -23.34 -15.45
CA VAL A 16 -15.44 -23.77 -15.30
C VAL A 16 -16.32 -22.80 -16.09
N PRO A 17 -17.21 -23.27 -16.99
CA PRO A 17 -18.07 -22.39 -17.76
C PRO A 17 -19.28 -21.98 -16.91
N ALA A 18 -19.49 -20.67 -16.73
CA ALA A 18 -20.70 -20.13 -16.11
C ALA A 18 -21.57 -19.47 -17.19
N ALA A 19 -22.81 -19.94 -17.26
CA ALA A 19 -23.82 -19.58 -18.23
C ALA A 19 -24.30 -18.13 -18.12
N ALA A 20 -24.79 -17.63 -19.25
CA ALA A 20 -25.33 -16.30 -19.46
C ALA A 20 -26.54 -15.98 -18.57
N PHE A 21 -26.55 -14.77 -18.00
CA PHE A 21 -27.75 -14.12 -17.49
C PHE A 21 -27.79 -12.69 -18.04
N GLN A 22 -28.70 -12.45 -18.99
CA GLN A 22 -29.04 -11.12 -19.49
C GLN A 22 -30.21 -10.58 -18.66
N SER A 23 -30.00 -9.46 -17.98
CA SER A 23 -31.11 -8.59 -17.54
C SER A 23 -30.80 -7.14 -17.90
N ASN A 24 -31.27 -6.76 -19.08
CA ASN A 24 -31.43 -5.39 -19.54
C ASN A 24 -32.47 -4.67 -18.67
N LEU A 25 -32.05 -3.73 -17.82
CA LEU A 25 -32.90 -2.63 -17.35
C LEU A 25 -32.02 -1.40 -17.08
N SER A 26 -32.00 -0.46 -18.02
CA SER A 26 -31.46 0.89 -17.80
C SER A 26 -32.53 1.80 -17.18
N PRO A 27 -32.28 2.47 -16.05
CA PRO A 27 -33.13 3.56 -15.58
C PRO A 27 -32.77 4.90 -16.27
N PRO A 28 -33.71 5.86 -16.32
CA PRO A 28 -33.52 7.14 -17.00
C PRO A 28 -32.58 8.08 -16.24
N ARG A 29 -31.66 8.73 -16.98
CA ARG A 29 -30.78 9.82 -16.53
C ARG A 29 -31.61 11.03 -16.06
N GLN A 30 -31.58 11.31 -14.76
CA GLN A 30 -31.94 12.63 -14.23
C GLN A 30 -30.73 13.57 -14.37
N GLN A 31 -30.93 14.68 -15.08
CA GLN A 31 -29.95 15.77 -15.17
C GLN A 31 -30.06 16.65 -13.91
N PHE A 32 -28.98 16.75 -13.14
CA PHE A 32 -28.86 17.72 -12.05
C PHE A 32 -28.20 19.01 -12.56
N PRO A 33 -28.71 20.20 -12.18
CA PRO A 33 -28.10 21.46 -12.57
C PRO A 33 -26.93 21.83 -11.63
N GLY A 34 -25.78 22.14 -12.24
CA GLY A 34 -24.84 23.15 -11.71
C GLY A 34 -23.91 22.73 -10.58
N PHE A 35 -23.00 21.78 -10.82
CA PHE A 35 -21.76 21.69 -10.03
C PHE A 35 -20.74 22.71 -10.57
N ARG A 36 -20.46 23.77 -9.79
CA ARG A 36 -19.27 24.60 -10.01
C ARG A 36 -18.07 23.87 -9.40
N PRO A 37 -16.96 23.64 -10.14
CA PRO A 37 -15.75 23.16 -9.52
C PRO A 37 -15.22 24.24 -8.57
N LYS A 38 -15.17 23.91 -7.28
CA LYS A 38 -14.43 24.68 -6.29
C LYS A 38 -12.95 24.48 -6.62
N VAL A 39 -12.33 25.51 -7.19
CA VAL A 39 -10.87 25.58 -7.34
C VAL A 39 -10.33 25.70 -5.91
N THR A 40 -9.88 24.58 -5.34
CA THR A 40 -9.20 24.57 -4.06
C THR A 40 -7.78 25.07 -4.30
N LEU A 41 -7.55 26.34 -3.93
CA LEU A 41 -6.22 26.90 -3.81
C LEU A 41 -5.43 26.06 -2.80
N ARG A 42 -4.31 25.49 -3.26
CA ARG A 42 -3.32 24.75 -2.46
C ARG A 42 -2.76 25.74 -1.42
N ALA A 43 -3.24 25.63 -0.18
CA ALA A 43 -2.69 26.34 0.95
C ALA A 43 -1.47 25.58 1.44
N GLU A 44 -0.32 26.24 1.42
CA GLU A 44 0.89 25.77 2.08
C GLU A 44 0.66 25.81 3.60
N VAL A 45 0.43 24.65 4.20
CA VAL A 45 0.29 24.45 5.63
C VAL A 45 1.27 23.37 6.02
N SER A 46 1.88 23.49 7.21
CA SER A 46 2.68 22.46 7.87
C SER A 46 1.91 21.13 7.90
N ASP A 47 2.09 20.32 6.86
CA ASP A 47 1.21 19.19 6.47
C ASP A 47 1.43 17.93 7.33
N GLY A 48 2.49 17.95 8.15
CA GLY A 48 2.90 16.91 9.08
C GLY A 48 1.81 16.52 10.08
N ASP A 49 1.57 17.41 11.04
CA ASP A 49 0.67 17.14 12.16
C ASP A 49 -0.80 17.09 11.73
N CYS A 50 -1.16 17.79 10.66
CA CYS A 50 -2.51 17.76 10.11
C CYS A 50 -2.90 16.37 9.58
N LEU A 51 -2.00 15.62 8.94
CA LEU A 51 -2.30 14.29 8.40
C LEU A 51 -2.59 13.26 9.50
N VAL A 52 -1.75 13.23 10.53
CA VAL A 52 -1.85 12.25 11.63
C VAL A 52 -3.12 12.47 12.43
N GLU A 53 -3.43 13.73 12.77
CA GLU A 53 -4.65 14.09 13.49
C GLU A 53 -5.91 13.87 12.64
N ARG A 54 -5.88 14.27 11.36
CA ARG A 54 -7.02 14.14 10.45
C ARG A 54 -7.45 12.70 10.22
N LEU A 55 -6.49 11.78 10.18
CA LEU A 55 -6.71 10.35 9.95
C LEU A 55 -6.72 9.52 11.25
N ASP A 56 -6.59 10.17 12.42
CA ASP A 56 -6.50 9.51 13.73
C ASP A 56 -5.41 8.42 13.81
N LEU A 57 -4.25 8.66 13.19
CA LEU A 57 -3.16 7.65 13.12
C LEU A 57 -2.43 7.44 14.45
N ASN A 58 -2.66 8.32 15.43
CA ASN A 58 -2.17 8.13 16.80
C ASN A 58 -2.87 6.94 17.49
N SER A 59 -4.10 6.65 17.10
CA SER A 59 -4.88 5.54 17.63
C SER A 59 -4.59 4.25 16.88
N LYS A 60 -4.46 3.12 17.59
CA LYS A 60 -4.43 1.79 16.95
C LYS A 60 -5.71 1.54 16.14
N PHE A 61 -6.85 2.01 16.64
CA PHE A 61 -8.13 1.89 15.94
C PHE A 61 -8.18 2.77 14.68
N GLY A 62 -7.70 4.01 14.74
CA GLY A 62 -7.65 4.89 13.57
C GLY A 62 -6.74 4.34 12.47
N ARG A 63 -5.57 3.78 12.84
CA ARG A 63 -4.70 3.06 11.89
C ARG A 63 -5.37 1.83 11.28
N TRP A 64 -6.06 1.04 12.07
CA TRP A 64 -6.80 -0.13 11.58
C TRP A 64 -7.90 0.28 10.59
N ARG A 65 -8.68 1.30 10.96
CA ARG A 65 -9.71 1.90 10.11
C ARG A 65 -9.13 2.43 8.80
N PHE A 66 -7.99 3.12 8.86
CA PHE A 66 -7.32 3.62 7.66
C PHE A 66 -6.93 2.48 6.70
N LEU A 67 -6.40 1.36 7.20
CA LEU A 67 -6.11 0.20 6.35
C LEU A 67 -7.37 -0.38 5.68
N GLN A 68 -8.49 -0.40 6.39
CA GLN A 68 -9.77 -0.83 5.84
C GLN A 68 -10.28 0.15 4.77
N GLU A 69 -10.26 1.46 5.06
CA GLU A 69 -10.68 2.52 4.12
C GLU A 69 -9.82 2.53 2.86
N ILE A 70 -8.54 2.16 2.93
CA ILE A 70 -7.72 1.93 1.73
C ILE A 70 -8.39 0.86 0.88
N LEU A 71 -8.59 -0.35 1.43
CA LEU A 71 -9.09 -1.52 0.71
C LEU A 71 -10.47 -1.31 0.08
N GLU A 72 -11.32 -0.53 0.75
CA GLU A 72 -12.69 -0.19 0.35
C GLU A 72 -12.79 1.01 -0.61
N GLU A 73 -11.66 1.57 -1.06
CA GLU A 73 -11.60 2.77 -1.93
C GLU A 73 -12.16 4.06 -1.29
N GLU A 74 -12.23 4.10 0.03
CA GLU A 74 -12.76 5.26 0.77
C GLU A 74 -11.66 6.26 1.17
N SER A 75 -10.39 5.84 1.11
CA SER A 75 -9.23 6.71 1.36
C SER A 75 -8.81 7.54 0.14
N SER A 76 -8.43 8.79 0.38
CA SER A 76 -7.81 9.65 -0.63
C SER A 76 -6.46 9.07 -1.07
N ALA A 77 -6.21 8.99 -2.38
CA ALA A 77 -4.93 8.55 -2.93
C ALA A 77 -3.74 9.36 -2.36
N ASP A 78 -3.92 10.66 -2.16
CA ASP A 78 -2.88 11.54 -1.61
C ASP A 78 -2.52 11.17 -0.18
N ASP A 79 -3.53 10.85 0.65
CA ASP A 79 -3.33 10.46 2.04
C ASP A 79 -2.56 9.15 2.14
N VAL A 80 -2.94 8.17 1.32
CA VAL A 80 -2.26 6.87 1.24
C VAL A 80 -0.81 7.02 0.84
N ASN A 81 -0.56 7.83 -0.20
CA ASN A 81 0.78 8.08 -0.73
C ASN A 81 1.68 8.81 0.28
N GLN A 82 1.12 9.75 1.05
CA GLN A 82 1.85 10.44 2.12
C GLN A 82 2.13 9.54 3.33
N VAL A 83 1.14 8.76 3.77
CA VAL A 83 1.32 7.82 4.89
C VAL A 83 2.38 6.77 4.54
N LEU A 84 2.29 6.20 3.33
CA LEU A 84 3.28 5.25 2.84
C LEU A 84 4.69 5.84 2.82
N TYR A 85 4.84 7.07 2.32
CA TYR A 85 6.12 7.78 2.35
C TYR A 85 6.67 7.90 3.77
N ARG A 86 5.86 8.37 4.73
CA ARG A 86 6.30 8.59 6.11
C ARG A 86 6.72 7.29 6.80
N VAL A 87 5.96 6.21 6.63
CA VAL A 87 6.28 4.91 7.20
C VAL A 87 7.61 4.40 6.64
N LEU A 88 7.76 4.38 5.31
CA LEU A 88 8.98 3.88 4.68
C LEU A 88 10.20 4.75 4.97
N LYS A 89 10.04 6.08 4.97
CA LYS A 89 11.11 7.01 5.33
C LYS A 89 11.54 6.84 6.79
N SER A 90 10.60 6.66 7.71
CA SER A 90 10.92 6.40 9.11
C SER A 90 11.76 5.14 9.28
N PHE A 91 11.46 4.07 8.56
CA PHE A 91 12.26 2.84 8.59
C PHE A 91 13.64 3.00 7.94
N TYR A 92 13.75 3.85 6.92
CA TYR A 92 15.01 4.15 6.27
C TYR A 92 15.95 4.98 7.16
N ASP A 93 15.43 6.05 7.77
CA ASP A 93 16.19 6.99 8.60
C ASP A 93 16.49 6.43 10.00
N HIS A 94 15.54 5.68 10.55
CA HIS A 94 15.60 5.11 11.90
C HIS A 94 15.41 3.58 11.84
N PRO A 95 16.38 2.84 11.26
CA PRO A 95 16.29 1.39 11.16
C PRO A 95 16.17 0.78 12.56
N ARG A 96 15.26 -0.18 12.71
CA ARG A 96 15.03 -0.85 13.99
C ARG A 96 16.28 -1.65 14.39
N PRO A 97 16.64 -1.69 15.68
CA PRO A 97 17.80 -2.45 16.14
C PRO A 97 17.56 -3.95 15.93
N LEU A 98 18.60 -4.70 15.53
CA LEU A 98 18.51 -6.15 15.28
C LEU A 98 18.08 -6.95 16.52
N LYS A 99 18.36 -6.43 17.71
CA LYS A 99 18.02 -7.04 18.99
C LYS A 99 17.24 -6.07 19.85
N THR A 100 16.26 -6.61 20.55
CA THR A 100 15.55 -5.94 21.63
C THR A 100 16.48 -5.70 22.83
N ARG A 101 16.06 -4.87 23.79
CA ARG A 101 16.81 -4.62 25.04
C ARG A 101 17.09 -5.92 25.83
N ASP A 102 16.22 -6.93 25.67
CA ASP A 102 16.34 -8.25 26.29
C ASP A 102 17.27 -9.21 25.53
N GLY A 103 17.93 -8.75 24.46
CA GLY A 103 18.85 -9.54 23.65
C GLY A 103 18.18 -10.51 22.66
N LYS A 104 16.84 -10.54 22.61
CA LYS A 104 16.07 -11.32 21.63
C LYS A 104 16.07 -10.63 20.27
N THR A 105 15.97 -11.41 19.19
CA THR A 105 15.78 -10.87 17.83
C THR A 105 14.56 -9.95 17.80
N ASN A 106 14.72 -8.78 17.17
CA ASN A 106 13.63 -7.84 17.00
C ASN A 106 12.64 -8.39 15.96
N PRO A 107 11.33 -8.45 16.26
CA PRO A 107 10.33 -8.89 15.29
C PRO A 107 10.08 -7.88 14.16
N SER A 108 10.48 -6.61 14.32
CA SER A 108 10.34 -5.61 13.27
C SER A 108 11.17 -5.96 12.03
N PRO A 109 10.70 -5.61 10.83
CA PRO A 109 11.43 -5.89 9.62
C PRO A 109 12.76 -5.13 9.56
N THR A 110 13.72 -5.75 8.88
CA THR A 110 15.04 -5.16 8.62
C THR A 110 15.21 -4.98 7.13
N LEU A 111 15.63 -3.77 6.73
CA LEU A 111 15.85 -3.47 5.33
C LEU A 111 17.17 -4.10 4.86
N THR A 112 17.09 -4.97 3.86
CA THR A 112 18.27 -5.44 3.13
C THR A 112 18.92 -4.31 2.35
N GLU A 113 20.20 -4.44 2.00
CA GLU A 113 20.91 -3.41 1.23
C GLU A 113 20.20 -3.08 -0.10
N ASN A 114 19.67 -4.11 -0.78
CA ASN A 114 18.90 -3.92 -2.01
C ASN A 114 17.60 -3.13 -1.78
N GLN A 115 16.87 -3.42 -0.70
CA GLN A 115 15.66 -2.68 -0.34
C GLN A 115 15.97 -1.23 0.04
N ARG A 116 17.09 -0.98 0.72
CA ARG A 116 17.56 0.39 1.02
C ARG A 116 17.87 1.18 -0.25
N LEU A 117 18.45 0.54 -1.26
CA LEU A 117 18.73 1.18 -2.56
C LEU A 117 17.44 1.53 -3.28
N ILE A 118 16.48 0.60 -3.36
CA ILE A 118 15.16 0.83 -3.96
C ILE A 118 14.45 2.00 -3.25
N LEU A 119 14.40 1.97 -1.92
CA LEU A 119 13.78 3.04 -1.15
C LEU A 119 14.44 4.38 -1.43
N ASN A 120 15.75 4.48 -1.28
CA ASN A 120 16.42 5.77 -1.39
C ASN A 120 16.38 6.31 -2.81
N LYS A 121 16.82 5.52 -3.80
CA LYS A 121 16.99 6.01 -5.18
C LYS A 121 15.68 6.08 -5.96
N ASP A 122 14.82 5.08 -5.78
CA ASP A 122 13.69 4.87 -6.68
C ASP A 122 12.34 5.29 -6.07
N LEU A 123 12.24 5.51 -4.74
CA LEU A 123 10.98 5.88 -4.08
C LEU A 123 11.05 7.18 -3.24
N LEU A 124 12.16 7.47 -2.56
CA LEU A 124 12.28 8.62 -1.64
C LEU A 124 12.97 9.84 -2.27
N GLN A 125 13.94 9.63 -3.16
CA GLN A 125 14.65 10.71 -3.88
C GLN A 125 14.09 10.94 -5.30
N SER A 126 13.23 10.05 -5.78
CA SER A 126 12.75 10.01 -7.16
C SER A 126 11.49 10.87 -7.35
N ARG A 127 11.62 12.19 -7.27
CA ARG A 127 10.80 13.19 -8.00
C ARG A 127 11.04 14.56 -7.41
N ASP A 128 11.24 15.52 -8.32
CA ASP A 128 11.23 16.98 -8.19
C ASP A 128 11.25 17.55 -6.76
N GLU A 129 12.09 18.56 -6.53
CA GLU A 129 12.17 19.34 -5.27
C GLU A 129 10.80 19.82 -4.74
N ASN A 130 9.76 19.80 -5.58
CA ASN A 130 8.37 20.15 -5.27
C ASN A 130 7.48 18.99 -4.78
N ASN A 131 7.96 17.73 -4.75
CA ASN A 131 7.17 16.55 -4.40
C ASN A 131 7.77 15.72 -3.27
N VAL A 132 8.53 16.38 -2.39
CA VAL A 132 9.06 15.81 -1.15
C VAL A 132 7.88 15.42 -0.25
N GLY A 133 7.88 14.20 0.28
CA GLY A 133 6.81 13.75 1.17
C GLY A 133 5.84 12.74 0.59
N PHE A 134 6.05 12.25 -0.63
CA PHE A 134 5.03 11.53 -1.38
C PHE A 134 5.58 10.36 -2.20
N ILE A 135 4.95 9.18 -2.11
CA ILE A 135 5.19 8.04 -3.02
C ILE A 135 3.97 7.87 -3.92
N SER A 136 4.13 7.98 -5.24
CA SER A 136 3.02 7.84 -6.20
C SER A 136 2.59 6.38 -6.41
N ALA A 137 2.06 5.75 -5.37
CA ALA A 137 1.59 4.35 -5.40
C ALA A 137 0.14 4.25 -5.86
N MET A 138 -0.72 5.15 -5.36
CA MET A 138 -2.15 5.19 -5.67
C MET A 138 -2.45 6.16 -6.81
N PRO A 139 -3.04 5.70 -7.93
CA PRO A 139 -3.49 6.58 -9.01
C PRO A 139 -4.76 7.36 -8.60
N PRO A 140 -4.89 8.67 -8.91
CA PRO A 140 -6.19 9.33 -8.96
C PRO A 140 -7.16 8.67 -9.97
N SER A 141 -8.46 8.90 -9.76
CA SER A 141 -9.53 8.23 -10.51
C SER A 141 -9.53 8.50 -12.02
N ASP A 142 -9.02 9.65 -12.46
CA ASP A 142 -9.04 10.09 -13.87
C ASP A 142 -7.61 10.16 -14.44
N ILE A 143 -7.01 9.00 -14.70
CA ILE A 143 -5.63 8.89 -15.19
C ILE A 143 -5.55 8.45 -16.65
N ASP A 144 -4.60 9.03 -17.39
CA ASP A 144 -4.24 8.57 -18.73
C ASP A 144 -3.35 7.30 -18.71
N ASP A 145 -3.33 6.57 -19.82
CA ASP A 145 -2.60 5.30 -19.92
C ASP A 145 -1.08 5.43 -19.64
N ASN A 146 -0.50 6.59 -20.00
CA ASN A 146 0.91 6.87 -19.76
C ASN A 146 1.21 7.00 -18.27
N SER A 147 0.37 7.72 -17.53
CA SER A 147 0.51 7.90 -16.09
C SER A 147 0.23 6.58 -15.37
N LEU A 148 -0.69 5.74 -15.87
CA LEU A 148 -0.93 4.41 -15.30
C LEU A 148 0.31 3.51 -15.31
N THR A 149 1.16 3.63 -16.34
CA THR A 149 2.40 2.85 -16.46
C THR A 149 3.39 3.20 -15.35
N LEU A 150 3.45 4.47 -14.96
CA LEU A 150 4.27 4.91 -13.83
C LEU A 150 3.78 4.32 -12.50
N TYR A 151 2.48 4.29 -12.25
CA TYR A 151 1.94 3.67 -11.03
C TYR A 151 2.26 2.18 -10.98
N LYS A 152 2.11 1.47 -12.11
CA LYS A 152 2.53 0.06 -12.24
C LYS A 152 3.99 -0.14 -11.85
N ASN A 153 4.90 0.66 -12.42
CA ASN A 153 6.32 0.59 -12.08
C ASN A 153 6.58 0.86 -10.59
N THR A 154 5.83 1.78 -9.98
CA THR A 154 5.93 2.07 -8.54
C THR A 154 5.46 0.88 -7.71
N VAL A 155 4.34 0.25 -8.08
CA VAL A 155 3.83 -0.97 -7.43
C VAL A 155 4.83 -2.11 -7.55
N ASP A 156 5.44 -2.32 -8.72
CA ASP A 156 6.48 -3.35 -8.91
C ASP A 156 7.71 -3.12 -8.02
N LEU A 157 8.05 -1.87 -7.73
CA LEU A 157 9.12 -1.53 -6.78
C LEU A 157 8.70 -1.79 -5.33
N LEU A 158 7.45 -1.47 -4.98
CA LEU A 158 6.89 -1.72 -3.66
C LEU A 158 6.81 -3.23 -3.38
N GLU A 159 6.42 -4.06 -4.34
CA GLU A 159 6.39 -5.52 -4.17
C GLU A 159 7.75 -6.10 -3.75
N LYS A 160 8.86 -5.52 -4.22
CA LYS A 160 10.22 -5.93 -3.81
C LYS A 160 10.58 -5.57 -2.36
N LEU A 161 9.76 -4.74 -1.71
CA LEU A 161 9.91 -4.38 -0.31
C LEU A 161 9.07 -5.26 0.63
N GLN A 162 8.26 -6.17 0.10
CA GLN A 162 7.48 -7.12 0.89
C GLN A 162 8.35 -8.29 1.40
N PRO A 163 7.87 -9.03 2.43
CA PRO A 163 8.49 -10.28 2.82
C PRO A 163 8.55 -11.27 1.65
N ASP A 164 9.67 -11.96 1.52
CA ASP A 164 9.78 -13.06 0.55
C ASP A 164 8.85 -14.22 0.97
N PRO A 165 7.99 -14.74 0.08
CA PRO A 165 7.03 -15.78 0.43
C PRO A 165 7.67 -17.13 0.78
N VAL A 166 8.95 -17.33 0.47
CA VAL A 166 9.71 -18.55 0.74
C VAL A 166 10.66 -18.36 1.91
N GLU A 167 11.45 -17.27 1.94
CA GLU A 167 12.42 -17.03 3.02
C GLU A 167 11.74 -16.51 4.30
N ASN A 168 10.68 -15.71 4.15
CA ASN A 168 9.93 -15.05 5.24
C ASN A 168 8.44 -15.45 5.19
N GLU A 169 8.17 -16.76 5.09
CA GLU A 169 6.83 -17.32 4.93
C GLU A 169 5.85 -16.87 6.03
N GLU A 170 6.30 -16.79 7.28
CA GLU A 170 5.46 -16.39 8.43
C GLU A 170 4.98 -14.93 8.31
N ASP A 171 5.89 -14.00 8.02
CA ASP A 171 5.57 -12.57 7.83
C ASP A 171 4.66 -12.38 6.61
N PHE A 172 4.98 -13.09 5.52
CA PHE A 172 4.19 -13.07 4.30
C PHE A 172 2.75 -13.51 4.59
N LYS A 173 2.56 -14.67 5.22
CA LYS A 173 1.25 -15.20 5.58
C LYS A 173 0.50 -14.32 6.57
N GLY A 174 1.20 -13.83 7.61
CA GLY A 174 0.60 -12.95 8.61
C GLY A 174 0.03 -11.67 7.99
N SER A 175 0.78 -11.03 7.07
CA SER A 175 0.29 -9.85 6.34
C SER A 175 -0.94 -10.18 5.48
N TRP A 176 -1.00 -11.38 4.91
CA TRP A 176 -2.10 -11.83 4.07
C TRP A 176 -3.36 -12.16 4.87
N ASP A 177 -3.21 -12.84 6.00
CA ASP A 177 -4.33 -13.19 6.88
C ASP A 177 -5.02 -11.94 7.43
N ILE A 178 -4.23 -10.94 7.87
CA ILE A 178 -4.76 -9.65 8.32
C ILE A 178 -5.48 -8.93 7.16
N LEU A 179 -4.91 -8.91 5.96
CA LEU A 179 -5.55 -8.29 4.80
C LEU A 179 -6.90 -8.96 4.46
N VAL A 180 -6.95 -10.29 4.51
CA VAL A 180 -8.18 -11.08 4.27
C VAL A 180 -9.23 -10.81 5.36
N GLU A 181 -8.79 -10.64 6.61
CA GLU A 181 -9.67 -10.27 7.73
C GLU A 181 -10.23 -8.86 7.55
N LEU A 182 -9.39 -7.90 7.16
CA LEU A 182 -9.78 -6.51 6.90
C LEU A 182 -10.77 -6.37 5.74
N TYR A 183 -10.45 -6.93 4.57
CA TYR A 183 -11.28 -6.76 3.37
C TYR A 183 -12.46 -7.71 3.29
N GLY A 184 -12.39 -8.81 4.04
CA GLY A 184 -13.31 -9.93 3.95
C GLY A 184 -12.86 -11.00 2.95
N ARG A 185 -13.05 -12.25 3.36
CA ARG A 185 -12.62 -13.44 2.60
C ARG A 185 -13.27 -13.55 1.23
N GLU A 186 -14.57 -13.27 1.12
CA GLU A 186 -15.29 -13.39 -0.14
C GLU A 186 -14.97 -12.21 -1.09
N SER A 187 -14.85 -10.99 -0.56
CA SER A 187 -14.39 -9.81 -1.31
C SER A 187 -12.99 -10.03 -1.88
N THR A 188 -12.07 -10.59 -1.09
CA THR A 188 -10.72 -10.93 -1.53
C THR A 188 -10.74 -11.93 -2.68
N LYS A 189 -11.49 -13.04 -2.55
CA LYS A 189 -11.62 -14.03 -3.61
C LYS A 189 -12.22 -13.44 -4.89
N ALA A 190 -13.21 -12.56 -4.77
CA ALA A 190 -13.84 -11.91 -5.91
C ALA A 190 -12.84 -11.00 -6.65
N ALA A 191 -12.11 -10.16 -5.92
CA ALA A 191 -11.10 -9.26 -6.49
C ALA A 191 -9.94 -10.01 -7.16
N GLN A 192 -9.45 -11.08 -6.52
CA GLN A 192 -8.41 -11.94 -7.11
C GLN A 192 -8.86 -12.57 -8.44
N LYS A 193 -10.11 -13.00 -8.54
CA LYS A 193 -10.66 -13.58 -9.78
C LYS A 193 -10.77 -12.55 -10.90
N GLN A 194 -11.02 -11.29 -10.56
CA GLN A 194 -11.17 -10.21 -11.53
C GLN A 194 -9.83 -9.66 -12.00
N ASN A 195 -8.73 -9.96 -11.30
CA ASN A 195 -7.39 -9.43 -11.57
C ASN A 195 -7.41 -7.89 -11.66
N ASP A 196 -8.15 -7.25 -10.76
CA ASP A 196 -8.30 -5.80 -10.70
C ASP A 196 -6.99 -5.15 -10.24
N PHE A 197 -6.39 -4.33 -11.11
CA PHE A 197 -5.17 -3.59 -10.82
C PHE A 197 -5.33 -2.65 -9.63
N SER A 198 -6.51 -2.06 -9.47
CA SER A 198 -6.78 -1.12 -8.38
C SER A 198 -6.72 -1.84 -7.04
N TRP A 199 -7.40 -2.99 -6.93
CA TRP A 199 -7.31 -3.86 -5.76
C TRP A 199 -5.88 -4.38 -5.52
N ILE A 200 -5.16 -4.82 -6.55
CA ILE A 200 -3.76 -5.28 -6.42
C ILE A 200 -2.90 -4.18 -5.79
N THR A 201 -3.00 -2.96 -6.30
CA THR A 201 -2.27 -1.79 -5.79
C THR A 201 -2.57 -1.55 -4.32
N ARG A 202 -3.85 -1.47 -3.95
CA ARG A 202 -4.28 -1.28 -2.56
C ARG A 202 -3.80 -2.38 -1.64
N SER A 203 -3.92 -3.63 -2.09
CA SER A 203 -3.50 -4.80 -1.32
C SER A 203 -2.00 -4.77 -1.03
N ASN A 204 -1.20 -4.37 -2.02
CA ASN A 204 0.25 -4.23 -1.86
C ASN A 204 0.61 -3.13 -0.87
N VAL A 205 -0.05 -1.97 -0.95
CA VAL A 205 0.17 -0.86 0.00
C VAL A 205 -0.18 -1.27 1.42
N VAL A 206 -1.35 -1.87 1.65
CA VAL A 206 -1.78 -2.29 2.99
C VAL A 206 -0.83 -3.32 3.58
N ARG A 207 -0.42 -4.31 2.79
CA ARG A 207 0.56 -5.31 3.27
C ARG A 207 1.90 -4.71 3.60
N LEU A 208 2.35 -3.72 2.83
CA LEU A 208 3.56 -3.00 3.16
C LEU A 208 3.43 -2.29 4.50
N LEU A 209 2.34 -1.55 4.69
CA LEU A 209 2.09 -0.85 5.96
C LEU A 209 2.06 -1.84 7.13
N LEU A 210 1.40 -2.99 6.97
CA LEU A 210 1.40 -4.06 7.98
C LEU A 210 2.81 -4.60 8.25
N HIS A 211 3.59 -4.87 7.21
CA HIS A 211 4.95 -5.38 7.34
C HIS A 211 5.85 -4.40 8.10
N TYR A 212 5.78 -3.11 7.76
CA TYR A 212 6.55 -2.03 8.41
C TYR A 212 5.86 -1.49 9.67
N ASP A 213 5.31 -2.39 10.48
CA ASP A 213 4.79 -2.13 11.83
C ASP A 213 3.84 -0.93 11.95
N PHE A 214 3.09 -0.58 10.91
CA PHE A 214 2.22 0.62 10.93
C PHE A 214 1.28 0.62 12.13
N LEU A 215 0.72 -0.55 12.47
CA LEU A 215 -0.19 -0.74 13.61
C LEU A 215 0.48 -0.61 14.99
N ILE A 216 1.81 -0.54 15.06
CA ILE A 216 2.60 -0.45 16.29
C ILE A 216 3.35 0.89 16.38
N ALA A 217 3.88 1.40 15.27
CA ALA A 217 5.01 2.32 15.22
C ALA A 217 4.83 3.78 15.70
N PHE A 218 3.63 4.29 16.01
CA PHE A 218 3.44 5.72 16.32
C PHE A 218 3.65 6.11 17.80
N GLU A 219 3.76 5.15 18.73
CA GLU A 219 3.79 5.48 20.17
C GLU A 219 5.20 5.81 20.71
N ASP A 220 6.28 5.45 19.99
CA ASP A 220 7.63 5.53 20.56
C ASP A 220 8.42 6.82 20.23
N GLY A 221 7.84 7.76 19.48
CA GLY A 221 8.55 8.96 18.99
C GLY A 221 8.45 10.21 19.88
N ILE A 222 7.58 10.23 20.90
CA ILE A 222 7.31 11.43 21.72
C ILE A 222 7.53 11.15 23.22
N SER A 223 8.43 10.23 23.57
CA SER A 223 8.93 10.12 24.94
C SER A 223 10.26 10.85 25.09
N ASN A 224 10.13 12.17 25.23
CA ASN A 224 10.98 13.08 26.02
C ASN A 224 12.43 12.61 26.27
N GLU A 225 13.35 13.04 25.41
CA GLU A 225 14.66 13.47 25.90
C GLU A 225 14.43 14.79 26.67
N SER A 226 14.26 14.70 27.98
CA SER A 226 14.36 15.81 28.93
C SER A 226 14.78 15.27 30.30
#